data_AF-A0A645HJH8-F1
#
_entry.id   AF-A0A645HJH8-F1
#
_cell.length_a   1.000
_cell.length_b   1.000
_cell.length_c   1.000
_cell.angle_alpha   90.00
_cell.angle_beta   90.00
_cell.angle_gamma   90.00
#
_symmetry.space_group_name_H-M   'P 1'
#
loop_
_entity.id
_entity.type
_entity.pdbx_description
1 polymer ?
#
loop_
_entity_poly.entity_id
_entity_poly.type
_entity_poly.pdbx_seq_one_letter_code
_entity_poly.pdbx_strand_id
1 'polypeptide(L)'
;MGADWGVSRPLVDAGWADYRYQVGQTGSTVAPRVLISFGVSGAIQHLAGMGRSECIVAVNQDATAPIFSVAHYGIVADCIDIIKEWLNQCKGTK
;
A
#
# COMPACT_ATOMS: atom_id res chain seq x y z
N MET A 1 -6.83 14.82 1.62
CA MET A 1 -6.61 13.90 2.75
C MET A 1 -5.32 14.31 3.46
N GLY A 2 -5.32 14.40 4.78
CA GLY A 2 -4.10 14.64 5.59
C GLY A 2 -3.47 13.33 6.06
N ALA A 3 -3.26 12.39 5.13
CA ALA A 3 -2.69 11.06 5.42
C ALA A 3 -1.18 11.05 5.15
N ASP A 4 -0.46 10.20 5.88
CA ASP A 4 0.94 9.88 5.58
C ASP A 4 1.06 8.84 4.46
N TRP A 5 2.28 8.68 3.95
CA TRP A 5 2.60 7.72 2.89
C TRP A 5 3.85 6.91 3.24
N GLY A 6 3.98 5.75 2.59
CA GLY A 6 5.13 4.87 2.73
C GLY A 6 5.31 4.01 1.49
N VAL A 7 6.45 3.34 1.40
CA VAL A 7 6.82 2.50 0.25
C VAL A 7 7.37 1.14 0.70
N SER A 8 7.37 0.18 -0.22
CA SER A 8 8.06 -1.09 -0.02
C SER A 8 9.57 -0.93 -0.26
N ARG A 9 10.36 -1.87 0.27
CA ARG A 9 11.82 -1.88 0.12
C ARG A 9 12.30 -1.77 -1.35
N PRO A 10 11.72 -2.46 -2.35
CA PRO A 10 12.17 -2.33 -3.73
C PRO A 10 12.19 -0.89 -4.26
N LEU A 11 11.27 -0.03 -3.81
CA LEU A 11 11.26 1.38 -4.22
C LEU A 11 12.34 2.22 -3.52
N VAL A 12 12.70 1.87 -2.29
CA VAL A 12 13.85 2.48 -1.59
C VAL A 12 15.15 2.06 -2.26
N ASP A 13 15.31 0.76 -2.54
CA ASP A 13 16.48 0.21 -3.23
C ASP A 13 16.62 0.80 -4.65
N ALA A 14 15.50 1.14 -5.30
CA ALA A 14 15.48 1.83 -6.60
C ALA A 14 15.74 3.36 -6.50
N GLY A 15 15.87 3.92 -5.29
CA GLY A 15 16.11 5.34 -5.06
C GLY A 15 14.89 6.24 -5.21
N TRP A 16 13.66 5.69 -5.18
CA TRP A 16 12.43 6.45 -5.36
C TRP A 16 11.97 7.15 -4.08
N ALA A 17 12.41 6.65 -2.92
CA ALA A 17 12.13 7.25 -1.62
C ALA A 17 13.23 6.94 -0.62
N ASP A 18 13.38 7.82 0.37
CA ASP A 18 14.29 7.59 1.50
C ASP A 18 13.85 6.39 2.35
N TYR A 19 14.84 5.73 2.95
CA TYR A 19 14.63 4.60 3.86
C TYR A 19 13.62 4.88 4.99
N ARG A 20 13.49 6.14 5.46
CA ARG A 20 12.51 6.52 6.50
C ARG A 20 11.05 6.24 6.11
N TYR A 21 10.76 6.19 4.80
CA TYR A 21 9.43 5.89 4.27
C TYR A 21 9.21 4.40 4.02
N GLN A 22 10.23 3.57 4.21
CA GLN A 22 10.11 2.13 4.03
C GLN A 22 9.18 1.53 5.09
N VAL A 23 8.17 0.77 4.67
CA VAL A 23 7.32 -0.03 5.55
C VAL A 23 7.71 -1.49 5.47
N GLY A 24 7.88 -2.14 6.62
CA GLY A 24 8.22 -3.56 6.74
C GLY A 24 9.11 -3.87 7.95
N GLN A 25 9.52 -5.13 8.07
CA GLN A 25 10.30 -5.70 9.16
C GLN A 25 11.60 -4.93 9.43
N THR A 26 12.27 -4.47 8.37
CA THR A 26 13.51 -3.69 8.48
C THR A 26 13.28 -2.20 8.24
N GLY A 27 12.04 -1.71 8.25
CA GLY A 27 11.70 -0.29 8.13
C GLY A 27 10.77 0.15 9.26
N SER A 28 9.86 1.05 8.96
CA SER A 28 8.80 1.49 9.87
C SER A 28 7.71 0.43 9.99
N THR A 29 7.23 0.23 11.22
CA THR A 29 5.98 -0.50 11.49
C THR A 29 4.85 0.52 11.66
N VAL A 30 3.76 0.34 10.92
CA VAL A 30 2.60 1.22 10.90
C VAL A 30 1.34 0.45 11.29
N ALA A 31 0.39 1.14 11.92
CA ALA A 31 -0.92 0.58 12.27
C ALA A 31 -2.02 1.66 12.14
N PRO A 32 -2.24 2.22 10.93
CA PRO A 32 -3.34 3.16 10.71
C PRO A 32 -4.71 2.47 10.80
N ARG A 33 -5.75 3.30 10.95
CA ARG A 33 -7.15 2.86 10.88
C ARG A 33 -7.52 2.36 9.47
N VAL A 34 -6.98 3.00 8.44
CA VAL A 34 -7.15 2.59 7.04
C VAL A 34 -5.80 2.65 6.35
N LEU A 35 -5.36 1.53 5.80
CA LEU A 35 -4.20 1.41 4.94
C LEU A 35 -4.65 1.06 3.53
N ILE A 36 -4.22 1.85 2.56
CA ILE A 36 -4.48 1.61 1.14
C ILE A 36 -3.15 1.30 0.45
N SER A 37 -3.05 0.11 -0.13
CA SER A 37 -1.85 -0.43 -0.73
C SER A 37 -2.02 -0.53 -2.25
N PHE A 38 -1.13 0.11 -2.99
CA PHE A 38 -1.13 0.12 -4.46
C PHE A 38 0.12 -0.60 -4.99
N GLY A 39 -0.07 -1.68 -5.74
CA GLY A 39 1.02 -2.38 -6.44
C GLY A 39 2.00 -3.13 -5.53
N VAL A 40 1.65 -3.37 -4.27
CA VAL A 40 2.51 -4.12 -3.32
C VAL A 40 2.18 -5.61 -3.40
N SER A 41 3.19 -6.47 -3.59
CA SER A 41 3.01 -7.92 -3.66
C SER A 41 2.66 -8.56 -2.31
N GLY A 42 3.13 -7.98 -1.20
CA GLY A 42 2.87 -8.49 0.15
C GLY A 42 3.86 -9.54 0.64
N ALA A 43 5.15 -9.41 0.31
CA ALA A 43 6.20 -10.23 0.92
C ALA A 43 6.10 -10.20 2.46
N ILE A 44 6.39 -11.32 3.13
CA ILE A 44 6.23 -11.49 4.59
C ILE A 44 6.92 -10.36 5.37
N GLN A 45 8.09 -9.91 4.91
CA GLN A 45 8.83 -8.81 5.53
C GLN A 45 8.05 -7.49 5.44
N HIS A 46 7.35 -7.21 4.35
CA HIS A 46 6.50 -6.03 4.25
C HIS A 46 5.26 -6.16 5.15
N LEU A 47 4.59 -7.31 5.12
CA LEU A 47 3.39 -7.57 5.93
C LEU A 47 3.66 -7.44 7.43
N ALA A 48 4.83 -7.86 7.90
CA ALA A 48 5.25 -7.70 9.29
C ALA A 48 5.22 -6.24 9.78
N GLY A 49 5.40 -5.27 8.88
CA GLY A 49 5.37 -3.84 9.19
C GLY A 49 3.99 -3.18 9.07
N MET A 50 2.97 -3.86 8.54
CA MET A 50 1.67 -3.22 8.23
C MET A 50 0.43 -4.04 8.60
N GLY A 51 0.59 -5.32 8.94
CA GLY A 51 -0.51 -6.26 9.18
C GLY A 51 -1.39 -5.96 10.39
N ARG A 52 -1.00 -4.99 11.24
CA ARG A 52 -1.81 -4.54 12.40
C ARG A 52 -2.77 -3.39 12.07
N SER A 53 -2.88 -2.99 10.81
CA SER A 53 -3.82 -1.95 10.40
C SER A 53 -5.27 -2.42 10.55
N GLU A 54 -6.17 -1.57 11.04
CA GLU A 54 -7.57 -1.96 11.29
C GLU A 54 -8.31 -2.34 10.00
N CYS A 55 -8.00 -1.67 8.89
CA CYS A 55 -8.55 -1.94 7.58
C CYS A 55 -7.44 -1.84 6.53
N ILE A 56 -7.35 -2.85 5.68
CA ILE A 56 -6.36 -2.94 4.60
C ILE A 56 -7.12 -3.07 3.27
N VAL A 57 -6.94 -2.08 2.40
CA VAL A 57 -7.40 -2.10 1.02
C VAL A 57 -6.18 -2.33 0.13
N ALA A 58 -6.23 -3.34 -0.74
CA ALA A 58 -5.12 -3.68 -1.63
C ALA A 58 -5.55 -3.63 -3.10
N VAL A 59 -4.73 -3.00 -3.93
CA VAL A 59 -4.85 -2.99 -5.39
C VAL A 59 -3.61 -3.63 -5.97
N ASN A 60 -3.77 -4.71 -6.73
CA ASN A 60 -2.66 -5.37 -7.42
C ASN A 60 -3.15 -5.98 -8.73
N GLN A 61 -2.33 -6.01 -9.77
CA GLN A 61 -2.69 -6.66 -11.03
C GLN A 61 -2.65 -8.19 -10.92
N ASP A 62 -1.80 -8.72 -10.04
CA ASP A 62 -1.66 -10.15 -9.80
C ASP A 62 -2.69 -10.61 -8.76
N ALA A 63 -3.71 -11.34 -9.22
CA ALA A 63 -4.76 -11.92 -8.37
C ALA A 63 -4.24 -12.90 -7.32
N THR A 64 -3.02 -13.41 -7.48
CA THR A 64 -2.37 -14.35 -6.56
C THR A 64 -1.43 -13.67 -5.57
N ALA A 65 -1.34 -12.34 -5.61
CA ALA A 65 -0.43 -11.58 -4.76
C ALA A 65 -0.69 -11.84 -3.26
N PRO A 66 0.36 -12.19 -2.47
CA PRO A 66 0.26 -12.41 -1.03
C PRO A 66 -0.40 -11.30 -0.22
N ILE A 67 -0.39 -10.05 -0.68
CA ILE A 67 -1.06 -8.91 -0.02
C ILE A 67 -2.55 -9.18 0.20
N PHE A 68 -3.20 -9.94 -0.70
CA PHE A 68 -4.62 -10.26 -0.59
C PHE A 68 -4.93 -11.20 0.57
N SER A 69 -3.95 -11.93 1.10
CA SER A 69 -4.15 -12.77 2.29
C SER A 69 -4.42 -11.98 3.58
N VAL A 70 -4.03 -10.70 3.62
CA VAL A 70 -4.26 -9.80 4.77
C VAL A 70 -5.19 -8.64 4.43
N ALA A 71 -5.61 -8.51 3.17
CA ALA A 71 -6.47 -7.43 2.73
C ALA A 71 -7.91 -7.69 3.18
N HIS A 72 -8.55 -6.64 3.69
CA HIS A 72 -9.99 -6.64 3.97
C HIS A 72 -10.77 -6.40 2.68
N TYR A 73 -10.20 -5.62 1.77
CA TYR A 73 -10.75 -5.36 0.43
C TYR A 73 -9.63 -5.50 -0.60
N GLY A 74 -9.86 -6.33 -1.63
CA GLY A 74 -8.91 -6.56 -2.71
C GLY A 74 -9.48 -6.15 -4.07
N ILE A 75 -8.69 -5.43 -4.86
CA ILE A 75 -9.02 -5.06 -6.24
C ILE A 75 -7.94 -5.61 -7.15
N VAL A 76 -8.34 -6.44 -8.12
CA VAL A 76 -7.43 -6.96 -9.15
C VAL A 76 -7.47 -6.03 -10.36
N ALA A 77 -6.50 -5.12 -10.45
CA ALA A 77 -6.44 -4.10 -11.50
C ALA A 77 -5.05 -3.44 -11.59
N ASP A 78 -4.82 -2.68 -12.66
CA ASP A 78 -3.70 -1.75 -12.74
C ASP A 78 -3.81 -0.67 -11.66
N CYS A 79 -2.80 -0.59 -10.79
CA CYS A 79 -2.84 0.34 -9.67
C CYS A 79 -2.75 1.82 -10.09
N ILE A 80 -2.08 2.13 -11.21
CA ILE A 80 -1.96 3.49 -11.73
C ILE A 80 -3.29 3.97 -12.27
N ASP A 81 -4.03 3.12 -12.97
CA ASP A 81 -5.37 3.45 -13.48
C ASP A 81 -6.37 3.66 -12.33
N ILE A 82 -6.35 2.81 -11.31
CA ILE A 82 -7.16 3.00 -10.10
C ILE A 82 -6.80 4.30 -9.37
N ILE A 83 -5.51 4.62 -9.22
CA ILE A 83 -5.08 5.89 -8.60
C ILE A 83 -5.60 7.09 -9.39
N LYS A 84 -5.49 7.07 -10.73
CA LYS A 84 -5.97 8.19 -11.57
C LYS A 84 -7.48 8.40 -11.39
N GLU A 85 -8.25 7.32 -11.44
CA GLU A 85 -9.70 7.38 -11.25
C GLU A 85 -10.06 7.89 -9.86
N TRP A 86 -9.41 7.37 -8.82
CA TRP A 86 -9.61 7.82 -7.45
C TRP A 86 -9.31 9.31 -7.28
N LEU A 87 -8.20 9.80 -7.85
CA LEU A 87 -7.84 11.21 -7.83
C LEU A 87 -8.87 12.09 -8.56
N ASN A 88 -9.48 11.61 -9.64
CA ASN A 88 -10.52 12.35 -10.34
C ASN A 88 -11.78 12.50 -9.47
N GLN A 89 -12.18 11.44 -8.77
CA GLN A 89 -13.34 11.49 -7.86
C GLN A 89 -13.08 12.40 -6.67
N CYS A 90 -11.90 12.33 -6.05
CA CYS A 90 -11.56 13.17 -4.90
C CYS A 90 -11.46 14.67 -5.22
N LYS A 91 -11.17 15.06 -6.46
CA LYS A 91 -11.17 16.48 -6.86
C LYS A 91 -12.57 17.11 -6.84
N GLY A 92 -13.63 16.30 -6.95
CA GLY A 92 -15.02 16.75 -6.90
C GLY A 92 -15.62 16.83 -5.50
N THR A 93 -14.92 16.32 -4.48
CA THR A 93 -15.41 16.26 -3.10
C THR A 93 -14.48 17.09 -2.21
N LYS A 94 -14.86 18.35 -1.95
CA LYS A 94 -14.25 19.17 -0.90
C LYS A 94 -15.13 19.19 0.33
#